data_AF-A0A090MHK2-F1
#
_entry.id   AF-A0A090MHK2-F1
#
_cell.length_a   1.000
_cell.length_b   1.000
_cell.length_c   1.000
_cell.angle_alpha   90.00
_cell.angle_beta   90.00
_cell.angle_gamma   90.00
#
_symmetry.space_group_name_H-M   'P 1'
#
loop_
_entity.id
_entity.type
_entity.pdbx_description
1 polymer ?
#
loop_
_entity_poly.entity_id
_entity_poly.type
_entity_poly.pdbx_seq_one_letter_code
_entity_poly.pdbx_strand_id
1 'polypeptide(L)'
;MVLFWQILSLWSGVLVAALEQGVTCEVVPVQPWATEWTEEKSCIKNKFRTPILPPLREGSPRECEGPPDEAEVLRALPRVSKGIEGVYKESRGDIRIVTEKLVDRIDPPRFFPLVGPAQLHHCHWKCTISCTDTIESAYPFPVCSRSPRVEVVYIDKDHLHLVTDPLPETQRSLSEGSN
;
A
#
# COMPACT_ATOMS: atom_id res chain seq x y z
N MET A 1 46.07 60.00 -4.23
CA MET A 1 45.33 59.46 -5.41
C MET A 1 45.39 57.93 -5.56
N VAL A 2 46.09 57.16 -4.71
CA VAL A 2 46.21 55.68 -4.85
C VAL A 2 45.20 54.91 -3.98
N LEU A 3 44.88 55.41 -2.79
CA LEU A 3 43.95 54.77 -1.85
C LEU A 3 42.49 54.73 -2.31
N PHE A 4 42.06 55.69 -3.13
CA PHE A 4 40.66 55.77 -3.59
C PHE A 4 40.32 54.70 -4.64
N TRP A 5 41.33 54.24 -5.39
CA TRP A 5 41.18 53.18 -6.39
C TRP A 5 41.23 51.76 -5.80
N GLN A 6 41.95 51.58 -4.68
CA GLN A 6 41.97 50.28 -3.97
C GLN A 6 40.64 49.94 -3.30
N ILE A 7 39.89 50.95 -2.84
CA ILE A 7 38.60 50.71 -2.18
C ILE A 7 37.54 50.33 -3.21
N LEU A 8 37.56 50.90 -4.43
CA LEU A 8 36.60 50.55 -5.48
C LEU A 8 36.79 49.13 -6.03
N SER A 9 38.02 48.61 -6.11
CA SER A 9 38.25 47.23 -6.59
C SER A 9 37.87 46.16 -5.55
N LEU A 10 37.87 46.51 -4.26
CA LEU A 10 37.43 45.61 -3.19
C LEU A 10 35.90 45.45 -3.16
N TRP A 11 35.16 46.48 -3.57
CA TRP A 11 33.69 46.40 -3.62
C TRP A 11 33.15 45.73 -4.89
N SER A 12 33.88 45.74 -6.02
CA SER A 12 33.46 45.01 -7.21
C SER A 12 33.70 43.49 -7.11
N GLY A 13 34.70 43.06 -6.33
CA GLY A 13 35.00 41.63 -6.14
C GLY A 13 33.98 40.91 -5.24
N VAL A 14 33.44 41.60 -4.23
CA VAL A 14 32.46 41.02 -3.30
C VAL A 14 31.05 40.92 -3.93
N LEU A 15 30.70 41.83 -4.85
CA LEU A 15 29.40 41.79 -5.52
C LEU A 15 29.30 40.68 -6.58
N VAL A 16 30.41 40.28 -7.20
CA VAL A 16 30.43 39.23 -8.24
C VAL A 16 30.46 37.82 -7.64
N ALA A 17 31.06 37.63 -6.45
CA ALA A 17 31.07 36.33 -5.77
C ALA A 17 29.69 35.88 -5.24
N ALA A 18 28.71 36.78 -5.14
CA ALA A 18 27.36 36.48 -4.68
C ALA A 18 26.42 35.93 -5.78
N LEU A 19 26.80 36.06 -7.06
CA LEU A 19 25.97 35.66 -8.20
C LEU A 19 26.44 34.35 -8.87
N GLU A 20 27.60 33.82 -8.49
CA GLU A 20 28.14 32.54 -8.98
C GLU A 20 27.92 31.34 -8.05
N GLN A 21 27.23 31.53 -6.92
CA GLN A 21 26.76 30.40 -6.12
C GLN A 21 25.43 29.93 -6.72
N GLY A 22 25.57 29.09 -7.75
CA GLY A 22 24.48 28.30 -8.28
C GLY A 22 23.68 27.73 -7.12
N VAL A 23 22.40 28.09 -7.11
CA VAL A 23 21.29 27.45 -6.38
C VAL A 23 21.82 26.46 -5.36
N THR A 24 22.11 26.96 -4.15
CA THR A 24 22.18 26.07 -3.00
C THR A 24 20.84 25.35 -2.99
N CYS A 25 20.83 24.11 -3.48
CA CYS A 25 19.79 23.15 -3.18
C CYS A 25 19.87 22.95 -1.68
N GLU A 26 19.33 23.92 -0.95
CA GLU A 26 19.05 23.80 0.46
C GLU A 26 18.11 22.60 0.51
N VAL A 27 18.66 21.49 1.00
CA VAL A 27 17.94 20.24 1.14
C VAL A 27 16.84 20.57 2.14
N VAL A 28 15.67 20.99 1.64
CA VAL A 28 14.54 21.36 2.48
C VAL A 28 14.30 20.15 3.36
N PRO A 29 14.48 20.25 4.69
CA PRO A 29 14.30 19.11 5.57
C PRO A 29 12.85 18.66 5.42
N VAL A 30 12.68 17.54 4.74
CA VAL A 30 11.38 16.91 4.58
C VAL A 30 10.91 16.61 5.99
N GLN A 31 9.76 17.15 6.35
CA GLN A 31 9.17 16.87 7.65
C GLN A 31 9.01 15.34 7.78
N PRO A 32 9.37 14.72 8.92
CA PRO A 32 9.39 13.26 9.05
C PRO A 32 8.05 12.60 8.70
N TRP A 33 6.93 13.27 8.99
CA TRP A 33 5.58 12.80 8.64
C TRP A 33 5.30 12.77 7.12
N ALA A 34 5.98 13.60 6.32
CA ALA A 34 5.77 13.65 4.88
C ALA A 34 6.37 12.42 4.18
N THR A 35 7.47 11.87 4.73
CA THR A 35 8.06 10.61 4.27
C THR A 35 7.11 9.45 4.56
N GLU A 36 6.61 9.33 5.79
CA GLU A 36 5.62 8.30 6.18
C GLU A 36 4.37 8.33 5.29
N TRP A 37 3.84 9.52 5.01
CA TRP A 37 2.70 9.68 4.09
C TRP A 37 3.01 9.23 2.65
N THR A 38 4.24 9.46 2.18
CA THR A 38 4.65 9.10 0.83
C THR A 38 4.82 7.59 0.70
N GLU A 39 5.41 6.95 1.71
CA GLU A 39 5.52 5.50 1.81
C GLU A 39 4.15 4.82 1.91
N GLU A 40 3.22 5.39 2.68
CA GLU A 40 1.84 4.90 2.77
C GLU A 40 1.16 4.97 1.39
N LYS A 41 1.25 6.11 0.69
CA LYS A 41 0.71 6.28 -0.67
C LYS A 41 1.33 5.34 -1.70
N SER A 42 2.64 5.13 -1.62
CA SER A 42 3.39 4.19 -2.45
C SER A 42 2.83 2.78 -2.31
N CYS A 43 2.69 2.31 -1.07
CA CYS A 43 2.16 0.99 -0.77
C CYS A 43 0.72 0.80 -1.26
N ILE A 44 -0.09 1.86 -1.26
CA ILE A 44 -1.49 1.81 -1.71
C ILE A 44 -1.61 1.64 -3.24
N LYS A 45 -0.75 2.31 -4.03
CA LYS A 45 -0.84 2.31 -5.50
C LYS A 45 -0.66 0.93 -6.14
N ASN A 46 0.23 0.10 -5.59
CA ASN A 46 0.50 -1.23 -6.13
C ASN A 46 -0.56 -2.28 -5.73
N LYS A 47 -1.35 -2.02 -4.69
CA LYS A 47 -2.31 -3.01 -4.15
C LYS A 47 -3.59 -3.18 -4.97
N PHE A 48 -4.06 -2.13 -5.63
CA PHE A 48 -5.27 -2.22 -6.44
C PHE A 48 -5.07 -2.90 -7.80
N ARG A 49 -3.83 -3.33 -8.11
CA ARG A 49 -3.52 -4.00 -9.37
C ARG A 49 -3.47 -5.49 -9.14
N THR A 50 -4.31 -6.23 -9.86
CA THR A 50 -4.24 -7.69 -9.95
C THR A 50 -2.90 -8.07 -10.60
N PRO A 51 -2.02 -8.83 -9.92
CA PRO A 51 -0.77 -9.23 -10.50
C PRO A 51 -1.00 -10.24 -11.62
N ILE A 52 -0.24 -10.07 -12.70
CA ILE A 52 -0.22 -11.00 -13.84
C ILE A 52 1.01 -11.87 -13.66
N LEU A 53 0.78 -13.14 -13.31
CA LEU A 53 1.79 -14.14 -13.07
C LEU A 53 2.09 -14.94 -14.34
N PRO A 54 3.28 -15.56 -14.41
CA PRO A 54 3.60 -16.47 -15.51
C PRO A 54 2.62 -17.65 -15.56
N PRO A 55 2.59 -18.37 -16.70
CA PRO A 55 1.78 -19.57 -16.86
C PRO A 55 2.09 -20.60 -15.79
N LEU A 56 1.04 -21.26 -15.30
CA LEU A 56 1.16 -22.40 -14.41
C LEU A 56 1.93 -23.51 -15.12
N ARG A 57 3.02 -23.98 -14.50
CA ARG A 57 3.79 -25.11 -15.01
C ARG A 57 3.10 -26.41 -14.61
N GLU A 58 3.18 -27.41 -15.47
CA GLU A 58 2.73 -28.75 -15.12
C GLU A 58 3.53 -29.27 -13.93
N GLY A 59 2.85 -29.54 -12.81
CA GLY A 59 3.47 -30.00 -11.56
C GLY A 59 3.84 -28.92 -10.55
N SER A 60 3.67 -27.62 -10.84
CA SER A 60 3.78 -26.59 -9.79
C SER A 60 2.58 -26.64 -8.85
N PRO A 61 2.75 -26.37 -7.54
CA PRO A 61 1.62 -26.27 -6.62
C PRO A 61 0.64 -25.22 -7.14
N ARG A 62 -0.63 -25.61 -7.21
CA ARG A 62 -1.73 -24.77 -7.69
C ARG A 62 -2.28 -23.85 -6.60
N GLU A 63 -1.51 -23.66 -5.53
CA GLU A 63 -1.93 -22.90 -4.36
C GLU A 63 -1.53 -21.44 -4.51
N CYS A 64 -2.38 -20.53 -4.05
CA CYS A 64 -2.07 -19.09 -4.05
C CYS A 64 -0.80 -18.72 -3.26
N GLU A 65 -0.24 -17.56 -3.61
CA GLU A 65 0.96 -16.95 -3.03
C GLU A 65 0.72 -16.45 -1.60
N GLY A 66 0.68 -17.39 -0.65
CA GLY A 66 0.75 -17.14 0.79
C GLY A 66 -0.42 -16.34 1.40
N PRO A 67 -0.44 -16.22 2.74
CA PRO A 67 -1.44 -15.43 3.45
C PRO A 67 -1.31 -13.92 3.18
N PRO A 68 -2.36 -13.13 3.45
CA PRO A 68 -2.27 -11.67 3.50
C PRO A 68 -1.24 -11.19 4.52
N ASP A 69 -0.58 -10.10 4.14
CA ASP A 69 0.39 -9.42 5.01
C ASP A 69 -0.35 -8.75 6.18
N GLU A 70 0.25 -8.73 7.37
CA GLU A 70 -0.41 -8.18 8.55
C GLU A 70 -0.76 -6.70 8.37
N ALA A 71 0.12 -5.92 7.72
CA ALA A 71 -0.15 -4.52 7.43
C ALA A 71 -1.29 -4.35 6.39
N GLU A 72 -1.55 -5.34 5.54
CA GLU A 72 -2.73 -5.35 4.66
C GLU A 72 -4.01 -5.55 5.45
N VAL A 73 -4.00 -6.53 6.36
CA VAL A 73 -5.12 -6.81 7.27
C VAL A 73 -5.46 -5.58 8.12
N LEU A 74 -4.44 -4.94 8.72
CA LEU A 74 -4.62 -3.75 9.55
C LEU A 74 -5.15 -2.53 8.77
N ARG A 75 -4.86 -2.43 7.47
CA ARG A 75 -5.37 -1.35 6.62
C ARG A 75 -6.82 -1.56 6.19
N ALA A 76 -7.24 -2.82 6.07
CA ALA A 76 -8.62 -3.18 5.77
C ALA A 76 -9.54 -2.99 6.99
N LEU A 77 -8.98 -2.94 8.20
CA LEU A 77 -9.72 -2.57 9.40
C LEU A 77 -10.28 -1.14 9.32
N PRO A 78 -11.45 -0.89 9.91
CA PRO A 78 -11.99 0.45 9.99
C PRO A 78 -11.04 1.34 10.79
N ARG A 79 -10.75 2.53 10.25
CA ARG A 79 -9.86 3.50 10.90
C ARG A 79 -10.46 3.91 12.23
N VAL A 80 -9.63 3.87 13.27
CA VAL A 80 -9.97 4.38 14.60
C VAL A 80 -10.07 5.90 14.53
N SER A 81 -11.04 6.48 15.25
CA SER A 81 -11.15 7.93 15.28
C SER A 81 -9.95 8.50 16.04
N LYS A 82 -9.12 9.27 15.33
CA LYS A 82 -8.04 10.04 15.96
C LYS A 82 -8.68 11.26 16.58
N GLY A 83 -9.11 11.13 17.84
CA GLY A 83 -9.64 12.24 18.61
C GLY A 83 -8.59 13.31 18.90
N ILE A 84 -8.98 14.35 19.64
CA ILE A 84 -8.06 15.41 20.06
C ILE A 84 -7.21 14.86 21.20
N GLU A 85 -5.90 14.88 21.02
CA GLU A 85 -4.95 14.46 22.04
C GLU A 85 -5.17 15.24 23.34
N GLY A 86 -5.30 14.51 24.45
CA GLY A 86 -5.60 15.08 25.76
C GLY A 86 -7.08 15.32 26.06
N VAL A 87 -8.01 15.10 25.13
CA VAL A 87 -9.47 15.16 25.38
C VAL A 87 -10.11 13.80 25.20
N TYR A 88 -9.91 13.19 24.03
CA TYR A 88 -10.48 11.91 23.66
C TYR A 88 -9.51 11.16 22.76
N LYS A 89 -9.16 9.94 23.15
CA LYS A 89 -8.25 9.08 22.41
C LYS A 89 -8.80 7.67 22.38
N GLU A 90 -9.05 7.19 21.17
CA GLU A 90 -9.29 5.77 20.92
C GLU A 90 -7.99 5.13 20.44
N SER A 91 -7.67 3.97 20.99
CA SER A 91 -6.51 3.18 20.58
C SER A 91 -6.85 1.70 20.58
N ARG A 92 -6.20 0.94 19.69
CA ARG A 92 -6.30 -0.53 19.64
C ARG A 92 -5.01 -1.12 20.20
N GLY A 93 -5.14 -1.97 21.20
CA GLY A 93 -4.02 -2.69 21.82
C GLY A 93 -4.17 -4.21 21.68
N ASP A 94 -3.08 -4.94 21.95
CA ASP A 94 -2.97 -6.41 21.90
C ASP A 94 -3.67 -7.02 20.67
N ILE A 95 -3.21 -6.64 19.48
CA ILE A 95 -3.78 -7.12 18.22
C ILE A 95 -3.23 -8.52 17.93
N ARG A 96 -4.12 -9.50 17.78
CA ARG A 96 -3.78 -10.86 17.35
C ARG A 96 -4.54 -11.19 16.09
N ILE A 97 -3.81 -11.57 15.05
CA ILE A 97 -4.35 -11.86 13.73
C ILE A 97 -4.25 -13.37 13.51
N VAL A 98 -5.38 -13.99 13.19
CA VAL A 98 -5.45 -15.40 12.77
C VAL A 98 -6.01 -15.42 11.36
N THR A 99 -5.26 -16.01 10.44
CA THR A 99 -5.58 -15.99 9.02
C THR A 99 -5.91 -17.40 8.53
N GLU A 100 -7.08 -17.54 7.92
CA GLU A 100 -7.64 -18.80 7.42
C GLU A 100 -7.89 -18.67 5.91
N LYS A 101 -7.48 -19.68 5.13
CA LYS A 101 -7.77 -19.76 3.69
C LYS A 101 -9.17 -20.33 3.48
N LEU A 102 -10.05 -19.59 2.80
CA LEU A 102 -11.42 -20.03 2.53
C LEU A 102 -11.55 -20.71 1.17
N VAL A 103 -11.01 -20.09 0.12
CA VAL A 103 -11.17 -20.53 -1.26
C VAL A 103 -9.83 -20.46 -1.98
N ASP A 104 -9.53 -21.53 -2.70
CA ASP A 104 -8.37 -21.69 -3.57
C ASP A 104 -8.83 -22.41 -4.83
N ARG A 105 -9.21 -21.65 -5.86
CA ARG A 105 -9.76 -22.24 -7.09
C ARG A 105 -9.25 -21.51 -8.31
N ILE A 106 -8.74 -22.29 -9.25
CA ILE A 106 -8.37 -21.82 -10.59
C ILE A 106 -9.56 -22.03 -11.52
N ASP A 107 -9.98 -20.95 -12.18
CA ASP A 107 -11.02 -20.99 -13.20
C ASP A 107 -10.48 -21.44 -14.56
N PRO A 108 -11.36 -21.96 -15.44
CA PRO A 108 -10.96 -22.29 -16.80
C PRO A 108 -10.45 -21.05 -17.54
N PRO A 109 -9.59 -21.22 -18.56
CA PRO A 109 -9.06 -20.12 -19.36
C PRO A 109 -10.19 -19.24 -19.93
N ARG A 110 -10.09 -17.92 -19.71
CA ARG A 110 -10.99 -16.91 -20.26
C ARG A 110 -10.19 -15.83 -20.98
N PHE A 111 -10.81 -15.18 -21.95
CA PHE A 111 -10.25 -14.01 -22.61
C PHE A 111 -10.51 -12.73 -21.79
N PHE A 112 -9.44 -12.05 -21.38
CA PHE A 112 -9.49 -10.75 -20.71
C PHE A 112 -8.95 -9.67 -21.65
N PRO A 113 -9.72 -8.60 -21.99
CA PRO A 113 -9.33 -7.65 -23.04
C PRO A 113 -7.97 -6.95 -22.86
N LEU A 114 -7.52 -6.71 -21.62
CA LEU A 114 -6.25 -6.01 -21.34
C LEU A 114 -5.04 -6.95 -21.21
N VAL A 115 -5.27 -8.24 -21.00
CA VAL A 115 -4.22 -9.23 -20.66
C VAL A 115 -4.09 -10.31 -21.74
N GLY A 116 -5.18 -10.64 -22.41
CA GLY A 116 -5.28 -11.75 -23.36
C GLY A 116 -5.92 -13.00 -22.72
N PRO A 117 -5.65 -14.20 -23.27
CA PRO A 117 -6.11 -15.46 -22.67
C PRO A 117 -5.38 -15.71 -21.36
N ALA A 118 -6.13 -15.71 -20.25
CA ALA A 118 -5.59 -15.95 -18.92
C ALA A 118 -6.54 -16.82 -18.08
N GLN A 119 -5.97 -17.51 -17.10
CA GLN A 119 -6.71 -18.20 -16.05
C GLN A 119 -6.75 -17.31 -14.82
N LEU A 120 -7.94 -17.12 -14.23
CA LEU A 120 -8.10 -16.40 -12.97
C LEU A 120 -7.96 -17.38 -11.82
N HIS A 121 -7.12 -17.04 -10.85
CA HIS A 121 -6.98 -17.78 -9.61
C HIS A 121 -7.65 -17.00 -8.48
N HIS A 122 -8.73 -17.57 -7.93
CA HIS A 122 -9.48 -17.00 -6.82
C HIS A 122 -8.89 -17.43 -5.48
N CYS A 123 -8.51 -16.44 -4.70
CA CYS A 123 -7.83 -16.63 -3.41
C CYS A 123 -8.54 -15.80 -2.34
N HIS A 124 -9.46 -16.42 -1.59
CA HIS A 124 -10.19 -15.72 -0.54
C HIS A 124 -9.63 -16.09 0.83
N TRP A 125 -9.35 -15.06 1.62
CA TRP A 125 -8.84 -15.19 2.97
C TRP A 125 -9.82 -14.60 3.97
N LYS A 126 -9.95 -15.27 5.11
CA LYS A 126 -10.64 -14.78 6.28
C LYS A 126 -9.61 -14.48 7.36
N CYS A 127 -9.53 -13.24 7.76
CA CYS A 127 -8.65 -12.78 8.82
C CYS A 127 -9.50 -12.46 10.04
N THR A 128 -9.32 -13.20 11.13
CA THR A 128 -9.96 -12.93 12.42
C THR A 128 -8.99 -12.16 13.30
N ILE A 129 -9.39 -10.97 13.71
CA ILE A 129 -8.56 -10.02 14.44
C ILE A 129 -9.17 -9.87 15.83
N SER A 130 -8.45 -10.34 16.83
CA SER A 130 -8.78 -10.11 18.23
C SER A 130 -8.01 -8.89 18.70
N CYS A 131 -8.70 -7.83 19.13
CA CYS A 131 -8.08 -6.61 19.66
C CYS A 131 -8.75 -6.15 20.96
N THR A 132 -8.03 -5.33 21.74
CA THR A 132 -8.61 -4.62 22.88
C THR A 132 -8.72 -3.14 22.57
N ASP A 133 -9.94 -2.64 22.46
CA ASP A 133 -10.21 -1.23 22.25
C ASP A 133 -10.07 -0.50 23.57
N THR A 134 -9.21 0.51 23.61
CA THR A 134 -8.97 1.36 24.79
C THR A 134 -9.39 2.78 24.45
N ILE A 135 -10.42 3.24 25.16
CA ILE A 135 -10.97 4.60 25.04
C ILE A 135 -10.54 5.36 26.28
N GLU A 136 -9.75 6.42 26.06
CA GLU A 136 -9.28 7.33 27.10
C GLU A 136 -9.91 8.70 26.86
N SER A 137 -10.73 9.14 27.81
CA SER A 137 -11.33 10.47 27.80
C SER A 137 -10.84 11.23 29.01
N ALA A 138 -10.27 12.42 28.85
CA ALA A 138 -9.81 13.24 29.98
C ALA A 138 -10.85 14.29 30.43
N TYR A 139 -11.78 14.64 29.54
CA TYR A 139 -12.84 15.63 29.78
C TYR A 139 -14.21 15.02 29.48
N PRO A 140 -15.29 15.32 30.22
CA PRO A 140 -15.38 16.17 31.42
C PRO A 140 -14.84 15.52 32.71
N PHE A 141 -14.58 14.21 32.69
CA PHE A 141 -13.93 13.47 33.79
C PHE A 141 -13.03 12.38 33.20
N PRO A 142 -11.85 12.09 33.80
CA PRO A 142 -10.95 11.05 33.32
C PRO A 142 -11.60 9.67 33.40
N VAL A 143 -11.87 9.07 32.23
CA VAL A 143 -12.41 7.72 32.10
C VAL A 143 -11.51 6.94 31.14
N CYS A 144 -11.12 5.74 31.58
CA CYS A 144 -10.44 4.76 30.73
C CYS A 144 -11.32 3.51 30.66
N SER A 145 -11.87 3.23 29.48
CA SER A 145 -12.61 1.99 29.21
C SER A 145 -11.78 1.07 28.34
N ARG A 146 -11.76 -0.22 28.67
CA ARG A 146 -11.13 -1.28 27.86
C ARG A 146 -12.18 -2.29 27.49
N SER A 147 -12.33 -2.55 26.20
CA SER A 147 -13.33 -3.47 25.69
C SER A 147 -12.68 -4.44 24.69
N PRO A 148 -12.68 -5.76 24.97
CA PRO A 148 -12.20 -6.73 23.99
C PRO A 148 -13.18 -6.79 22.82
N ARG A 149 -12.64 -6.86 21.61
CA ARG A 149 -13.40 -6.86 20.37
C ARG A 149 -12.80 -7.87 19.40
N VAL A 150 -13.66 -8.52 18.63
CA VAL A 150 -13.26 -9.42 17.56
C VAL A 150 -13.84 -8.88 16.26
N GLU A 151 -12.98 -8.66 15.28
CA GLU A 151 -13.34 -8.27 13.92
C GLU A 151 -12.94 -9.35 12.94
N VAL A 152 -13.76 -9.54 11.91
CA VAL A 152 -13.44 -10.44 10.79
C VAL A 152 -13.35 -9.61 9.53
N VAL A 153 -12.24 -9.77 8.82
CA VAL A 153 -11.96 -9.12 7.54
C VAL A 153 -11.82 -10.19 6.47
N TYR A 154 -12.51 -10.00 5.35
CA TYR A 154 -12.35 -10.82 4.16
C TYR A 154 -11.43 -10.09 3.18
N ILE A 155 -10.41 -10.79 2.69
CA ILE A 155 -9.42 -10.24 1.77
C ILE A 155 -9.31 -11.17 0.56
N ASP A 156 -9.46 -10.59 -0.62
CA ASP A 156 -9.32 -11.29 -1.88
C ASP A 156 -7.94 -10.98 -2.48
N LYS A 157 -7.20 -12.04 -2.82
CA LYS A 157 -5.86 -11.98 -3.41
C LYS A 157 -5.85 -12.65 -4.77
N ASP A 158 -6.76 -12.21 -5.63
CA ASP A 158 -6.91 -12.77 -6.95
C ASP A 158 -5.70 -12.40 -7.83
N HIS A 159 -5.29 -13.35 -8.67
CA HIS A 159 -4.21 -13.13 -9.62
C HIS A 159 -4.50 -13.87 -10.93
N LEU A 160 -3.93 -13.33 -12.00
CA LEU A 160 -4.12 -13.88 -13.34
C LEU A 160 -2.88 -14.65 -13.76
N HIS A 161 -3.06 -15.87 -14.24
CA HIS A 161 -2.03 -16.64 -14.91
C HIS A 161 -2.20 -16.53 -16.42
N LEU A 162 -1.15 -16.11 -17.12
CA LEU A 162 -1.13 -16.16 -18.58
C LEU A 162 -1.19 -17.61 -19.05
N VAL A 163 -1.95 -17.89 -20.12
CA VAL A 163 -1.91 -19.20 -20.75
C VAL A 163 -0.99 -19.13 -21.95
N THR A 164 0.12 -19.85 -21.92
CA THR A 164 0.93 -20.10 -23.12
C THR A 164 0.30 -21.28 -23.85
N ASP A 165 0.00 -21.07 -25.14
CA ASP A 165 -0.59 -22.04 -26.05
C ASP A 165 -2.00 -22.52 -25.66
N PRO A 166 -3.06 -21.79 -26.08
CA PRO A 166 -4.38 -22.40 -26.05
C PRO A 166 -4.38 -23.56 -27.05
N LEU A 167 -4.74 -24.77 -26.60
CA LEU A 167 -5.24 -25.78 -27.53
C LEU A 167 -6.31 -25.11 -28.43
N PRO A 168 -6.35 -25.43 -29.73
CA PRO A 168 -7.25 -24.77 -30.69
C PRO A 168 -8.74 -24.86 -30.29
N GLU A 169 -9.10 -25.83 -29.46
CA GLU A 169 -10.45 -25.99 -28.90
C GLU A 169 -10.82 -24.90 -27.89
N THR A 170 -9.87 -24.46 -27.06
CA THR A 170 -10.10 -23.39 -26.07
C THR A 170 -10.25 -22.03 -26.76
N GLN A 171 -9.62 -21.80 -27.92
CA GLN A 171 -9.82 -20.55 -28.66
C GLN A 171 -11.23 -20.44 -29.27
N ARG A 172 -11.78 -21.57 -29.75
CA ARG A 172 -13.12 -21.61 -30.38
C ARG A 172 -14.23 -21.29 -29.38
N SER A 173 -14.17 -21.86 -28.17
CA SER A 173 -15.15 -21.56 -27.12
C SER A 173 -15.08 -20.11 -26.62
N LEU A 174 -13.89 -19.49 -26.66
CA LEU A 174 -13.70 -18.08 -26.28
C LEU A 174 -14.27 -17.10 -27.30
N SER A 175 -14.22 -17.41 -28.60
CA SER A 175 -14.82 -16.58 -29.64
C SER A 175 -16.35 -16.70 -29.68
N GLU A 176 -16.90 -17.87 -29.39
CA GLU A 176 -18.34 -18.15 -29.49
C GLU A 176 -19.16 -17.53 -28.35
N GLY A 177 -18.58 -17.32 -27.18
CA GLY A 177 -19.26 -16.72 -26.01
C GLY A 177 -19.34 -15.18 -25.99
N SER A 178 -19.00 -14.51 -27.09
CA SER A 178 -18.95 -13.04 -27.20
C SER A 178 -20.03 -12.41 -28.08
N ASN A 179 -21.07 -13.17 -28.44
CA ASN A 179 -22.26 -12.70 -29.16
C ASN A 179 -23.48 -12.60 -28.25
#